data_AF-A0A945XD34-F1
#
_entry.id   AF-A0A945XD34-F1
#
_cell.length_a   1.000
_cell.length_b   1.000
_cell.length_c   1.000
_cell.angle_alpha   90.00
_cell.angle_beta   90.00
_cell.angle_gamma   90.00
#
_symmetry.space_group_name_H-M   'P 1'
#
loop_
_entity.id
_entity.type
_entity.pdbx_description
1 polymer ?
#
loop_
_entity_poly.entity_id
_entity_poly.type
_entity_poly.pdbx_seq_one_letter_code
_entity_poly.pdbx_strand_id
1 'polypeptide(L)'
;GGDLNYFSKGQMVPPFEEAAFALAKGEFTRSAVKSPFGWHVIKLEDKRQSKPPSFEESRDRLSQELSQEFAEQLVRGLTEKAKIQRFEADGSAPRMKRIQPAPPAR
;
A
#
# COMPACT_ATOMS: atom_id res chain seq x y z
N GLY A 1 -18.22 12.05 -20.89
CA GLY A 1 -17.40 10.86 -20.60
C GLY A 1 -16.44 11.22 -19.49
N GLY A 2 -16.55 10.55 -18.35
CA GLY A 2 -15.83 10.88 -17.11
C GLY A 2 -16.42 10.19 -15.88
N ASP A 3 -17.28 9.20 -16.09
CA ASP A 3 -17.89 8.41 -15.03
C ASP A 3 -16.91 7.31 -14.61
N LEU A 4 -16.70 7.16 -13.31
CA LEU A 4 -15.75 6.22 -12.72
C LEU A 4 -16.43 4.99 -12.10
N ASN A 5 -17.75 4.85 -12.27
CA ASN A 5 -18.56 3.86 -11.56
C ASN A 5 -18.41 3.97 -10.03
N TYR A 6 -18.90 2.96 -9.30
CA TYR A 6 -18.71 2.85 -7.87
C TYR A 6 -17.30 2.35 -7.55
N PHE A 7 -16.63 3.07 -6.66
CA PHE A 7 -15.35 2.65 -6.09
C PHE A 7 -15.41 2.68 -4.55
N SER A 8 -14.54 1.90 -3.94
CA SER A 8 -14.34 1.79 -2.50
C SER A 8 -13.02 2.41 -2.08
N LYS A 9 -12.84 2.60 -0.76
CA LYS A 9 -11.56 3.08 -0.22
C LYS A 9 -10.39 2.18 -0.63
N GLY A 10 -9.26 2.79 -1.00
CA GLY A 10 -8.05 2.14 -1.47
C GLY A 10 -8.01 1.85 -2.98
N GLN A 11 -9.06 2.15 -3.74
CA GLN A 11 -9.07 1.95 -5.20
C GLN A 11 -8.61 3.19 -5.98
N MET A 12 -8.62 4.37 -5.36
CA MET A 12 -8.21 5.63 -5.97
C MET A 12 -7.01 6.22 -5.24
N VAL A 13 -6.35 7.19 -5.88
CA VAL A 13 -5.24 7.91 -5.23
C VAL A 13 -5.77 8.68 -4.00
N PRO A 14 -5.01 8.73 -2.89
CA PRO A 14 -5.47 9.34 -1.64
C PRO A 14 -6.12 10.72 -1.79
N PRO A 15 -5.53 11.71 -2.50
CA PRO A 15 -6.14 13.03 -2.59
C PRO A 15 -7.47 13.04 -3.37
N PHE A 16 -7.63 12.14 -4.34
CA PHE A 16 -8.86 12.01 -5.11
C PHE A 16 -9.96 11.36 -4.27
N GLU A 17 -9.59 10.27 -3.59
CA GLU A 17 -10.48 9.53 -2.72
C GLU A 17 -11.03 10.41 -1.60
N GLU A 18 -10.16 11.08 -0.85
CA GLU A 18 -10.55 11.94 0.26
C GLU A 18 -11.52 13.03 -0.19
N ALA A 19 -11.23 13.69 -1.31
CA ALA A 19 -12.10 14.71 -1.86
C ALA A 19 -13.46 14.14 -2.30
N ALA A 20 -13.50 12.98 -2.96
CA ALA A 20 -14.75 12.36 -3.40
C ALA A 20 -15.63 11.89 -2.23
N PHE A 21 -15.03 11.31 -1.18
CA PHE A 21 -15.76 10.80 -0.02
C PHE A 21 -16.26 11.90 0.93
N ALA A 22 -15.63 13.09 0.90
CA ALA A 22 -16.02 14.27 1.66
C ALA A 22 -17.24 15.00 1.08
N LEU A 23 -17.54 14.83 -0.22
CA LEU A 23 -18.69 15.46 -0.86
C LEU A 23 -20.02 14.83 -0.42
N ALA A 24 -21.08 15.65 -0.40
CA ALA A 24 -22.43 15.14 -0.34
C ALA A 24 -22.92 14.69 -1.72
N LYS A 25 -23.94 13.82 -1.75
CA LYS A 25 -24.55 13.36 -3.00
C LYS A 25 -25.06 14.56 -3.81
N GLY A 26 -24.67 14.64 -5.07
CA GLY A 26 -25.00 15.73 -5.98
C GLY A 26 -24.04 16.91 -5.94
N GLU A 27 -23.10 16.96 -4.98
CA GLU A 27 -22.10 18.02 -4.90
C GLU A 27 -20.89 17.76 -5.79
N PHE A 28 -20.16 18.84 -6.05
CA PHE A 28 -18.89 18.81 -6.77
C PHE A 28 -17.82 19.60 -5.99
N THR A 29 -16.56 19.27 -6.23
CA THR A 29 -15.42 19.96 -5.62
C THR A 29 -15.34 21.41 -6.12
N ARG A 30 -15.40 22.38 -5.19
CA ARG A 30 -15.22 23.81 -5.52
C ARG A 30 -13.77 24.16 -5.85
N SER A 31 -12.82 23.45 -5.26
CA SER A 31 -11.39 23.56 -5.53
C SER A 31 -10.93 22.37 -6.37
N ALA A 32 -10.06 22.61 -7.35
CA ALA A 32 -9.47 21.53 -8.12
C ALA A 32 -8.62 20.62 -7.23
N VAL A 33 -8.78 19.31 -7.38
CA VAL A 33 -8.04 18.29 -6.64
C VAL A 33 -6.76 17.97 -7.38
N LYS A 34 -5.61 18.15 -6.71
CA LYS A 34 -4.31 17.82 -7.27
C LYS A 34 -4.02 16.32 -7.08
N SER A 35 -3.74 15.63 -8.17
CA SER A 35 -3.24 14.25 -8.16
C SER A 35 -1.94 14.17 -8.98
N PRO A 36 -1.20 13.04 -8.94
CA PRO A 36 -0.04 12.83 -9.80
C PRO A 36 -0.34 12.99 -11.29
N PHE A 37 -1.62 12.88 -11.69
CA PHE A 37 -2.08 12.98 -13.06
C PHE A 37 -2.55 14.41 -13.44
N GLY A 38 -2.39 15.39 -12.54
CA GLY A 38 -2.78 16.77 -12.75
C GLY A 38 -3.98 17.18 -11.89
N TRP A 39 -4.83 18.05 -12.43
CA TRP A 39 -5.94 18.66 -11.71
C TRP A 39 -7.27 18.02 -12.09
N HIS A 40 -8.07 17.68 -11.07
CA HIS A 40 -9.32 16.96 -11.22
C HIS A 40 -10.47 17.74 -10.58
N VAL A 41 -11.62 17.78 -11.25
CA VAL A 41 -12.88 18.26 -10.67
C VAL A 41 -13.79 17.05 -10.49
N ILE A 42 -14.27 16.83 -9.28
CA ILE A 42 -15.00 15.62 -8.91
C ILE A 42 -16.45 16.02 -8.63
N LYS A 43 -17.40 15.26 -9.18
CA LYS A 43 -18.83 15.36 -8.86
C LYS A 43 -19.29 14.02 -8.32
N LEU A 44 -19.93 14.01 -7.16
CA LEU A 44 -20.47 12.79 -6.57
C LEU A 44 -21.91 12.59 -7.04
N GLU A 45 -22.14 11.59 -7.90
CA GLU A 45 -23.49 11.32 -8.41
C GLU A 45 -24.33 10.48 -7.45
N ASP A 46 -23.72 9.45 -6.84
CA ASP A 46 -24.39 8.59 -5.87
C ASP A 46 -23.42 8.05 -4.82
N LYS A 47 -23.93 7.73 -3.63
CA LYS A 47 -23.16 7.19 -2.51
C LYS A 47 -23.87 5.96 -1.96
N ARG A 48 -23.20 4.82 -2.01
CA ARG A 48 -23.71 3.56 -1.46
C ARG A 48 -22.95 3.18 -0.21
N GLN A 49 -23.67 2.72 0.81
CA GLN A 49 -23.05 2.11 1.98
C GLN A 49 -22.84 0.62 1.67
N SER A 50 -21.62 0.24 1.31
CA SER A 50 -21.22 -1.17 1.41
C SER A 50 -20.97 -1.47 2.88
N LYS A 51 -21.67 -2.48 3.42
CA LYS A 51 -21.35 -2.97 4.76
C LYS A 51 -19.90 -3.50 4.73
N PRO A 52 -19.02 -3.08 5.64
CA PRO A 52 -17.72 -3.69 5.75
C PRO A 52 -17.89 -5.20 6.02
N PRO A 53 -16.95 -6.04 5.57
CA PRO A 53 -16.96 -7.46 5.93
C PRO A 53 -17.01 -7.60 7.45
N SER A 54 -17.68 -8.64 7.92
CA SER A 54 -17.83 -8.86 9.36
C SER A 54 -16.45 -9.05 10.02
N PHE A 55 -16.39 -8.80 11.33
CA PHE A 55 -15.17 -9.03 12.09
C PHE A 55 -14.71 -10.48 11.98
N GLU A 56 -15.62 -11.46 11.97
CA GLU A 56 -15.27 -12.87 11.80
C GLU A 56 -14.62 -13.16 10.44
N GLU A 57 -15.18 -12.64 9.35
CA GLU A 57 -14.60 -12.80 8.00
C GLU A 57 -13.24 -12.09 7.87
N SER A 58 -13.07 -10.97 8.57
CA SER A 58 -11.81 -10.22 8.59
C SER A 58 -10.77 -10.86 9.50
N ARG A 59 -11.19 -11.55 10.58
CA ARG A 59 -10.30 -12.15 11.59
C ARG A 59 -9.36 -13.14 10.97
N ASP A 60 -9.88 -14.06 10.15
CA ASP A 60 -9.06 -15.13 9.58
C ASP A 60 -8.03 -14.56 8.60
N ARG A 61 -8.43 -13.61 7.76
CA ARG A 61 -7.51 -12.91 6.85
C ARG A 61 -6.43 -12.13 7.61
N LEU A 62 -6.84 -11.32 8.59
CA LEU A 62 -5.93 -10.52 9.42
C LEU A 62 -4.97 -11.40 10.22
N SER A 63 -5.44 -12.53 10.75
CA SER A 63 -4.60 -13.46 11.51
C SER A 63 -3.53 -14.09 10.63
N GLN A 64 -3.86 -14.44 9.38
CA GLN A 64 -2.91 -14.96 8.41
C GLN A 64 -1.87 -13.91 8.01
N GLU A 65 -2.31 -12.69 7.67
CA GLU A 65 -1.43 -11.57 7.33
C GLU A 65 -0.45 -11.27 8.48
N LEU A 66 -0.96 -11.15 9.70
CA LEU A 66 -0.14 -10.87 10.89
C LEU A 66 0.84 -12.01 11.22
N SER A 67 0.41 -13.27 11.03
CA SER A 67 1.29 -14.43 11.23
C SER A 67 2.46 -14.44 10.25
N GLN A 68 2.22 -14.07 8.99
CA GLN A 68 3.27 -13.95 7.97
C GLN A 68 4.23 -12.81 8.31
N GLU A 69 3.70 -11.63 8.63
CA GLU A 69 4.51 -10.48 9.01
C GLU A 69 5.39 -10.79 10.24
N PHE A 70 4.82 -11.44 11.26
CA PHE A 70 5.57 -11.84 12.45
C PHE A 70 6.67 -12.86 12.14
N ALA A 71 6.40 -13.83 11.26
CA ALA A 71 7.40 -14.80 10.82
C ALA A 71 8.55 -14.11 10.07
N GLU A 72 8.25 -13.17 9.17
CA GLU A 72 9.26 -12.39 8.45
C GLU A 72 10.10 -11.52 9.40
N GLN A 73 9.47 -10.86 10.37
CA GLN A 73 10.18 -10.07 11.38
C GLN A 73 11.08 -10.94 12.27
N LEU A 74 10.61 -12.12 12.66
CA LEU A 74 11.42 -13.06 13.44
C LEU A 74 12.63 -13.54 12.64
N VAL A 75 12.44 -13.95 11.38
CA VAL A 75 13.53 -14.37 10.49
C VAL A 75 14.52 -13.23 10.27
N ARG A 76 14.04 -12.00 10.01
CA ARG A 76 14.93 -10.82 9.89
C ARG A 76 15.72 -10.58 11.17
N GLY A 77 15.06 -10.57 12.33
CA GLY A 77 15.72 -10.34 13.61
C GLY A 77 16.75 -11.42 13.95
N LEU A 78 16.47 -12.68 13.65
CA LEU A 78 17.43 -13.78 13.81
C LEU A 78 18.58 -13.68 12.81
N THR A 79 18.29 -13.30 11.57
CA THR A 79 19.30 -13.10 10.51
C THR A 79 20.25 -11.95 10.84
N GLU A 80 19.74 -10.87 11.44
CA GLU A 80 20.53 -9.71 11.85
C GLU A 80 21.42 -10.01 13.06
N LYS A 81 20.93 -10.82 14.00
CA LYS A 81 21.69 -11.26 15.17
C LYS A 81 22.62 -12.44 14.90
N ALA A 82 22.43 -13.16 13.80
CA ALA A 82 23.25 -14.30 13.42
C ALA A 82 24.39 -13.88 12.48
N LYS A 83 25.61 -14.38 12.76
CA LYS A 83 26.76 -14.22 11.87
C LYS A 83 26.62 -15.16 10.66
N ILE A 84 25.82 -14.76 9.66
CA ILE A 84 25.58 -15.57 8.46
C ILE A 84 26.78 -15.46 7.52
N GLN A 85 27.51 -16.56 7.37
CA GLN A 85 28.56 -16.71 6.37
C GLN A 85 28.01 -17.61 5.24
N ARG A 86 27.68 -17.02 4.09
CA ARG A 86 27.28 -17.77 2.88
C ARG A 86 28.52 -18.09 2.05
N PHE A 87 28.95 -19.34 2.07
CA PHE A 87 30.01 -19.83 1.19
C PHE A 87 29.45 -20.08 -0.21
N GLU A 88 30.25 -19.79 -1.24
CA GLU A 88 29.89 -20.08 -2.63
C GLU A 88 29.94 -21.61 -2.87
N ALA A 89 29.30 -22.09 -3.94
CA ALA A 89 29.18 -23.53 -4.22
C ALA A 89 30.53 -24.24 -4.51
N ASP A 90 31.63 -23.49 -4.64
CA ASP A 90 33.00 -23.99 -4.80
C ASP A 90 33.79 -24.09 -3.48
N GLY A 91 33.16 -23.78 -2.34
CA GLY A 91 33.80 -23.80 -1.02
C GLY A 91 34.68 -22.58 -0.71
N SER A 92 34.72 -21.57 -1.59
CA SER A 92 35.44 -20.32 -1.33
C SER A 92 34.66 -19.39 -0.39
N ALA A 93 35.41 -18.58 0.38
CA ALA A 93 34.86 -17.72 1.41
C ALA A 93 33.84 -16.69 0.87
N PRO A 94 32.84 -16.28 1.68
CA PRO A 94 31.80 -15.33 1.27
C PRO A 94 32.45 -14.05 0.73
N ARG A 95 32.35 -13.79 -0.57
CA ARG A 95 32.68 -12.45 -1.08
C ARG A 95 31.61 -11.50 -0.56
N MET A 96 31.92 -10.77 0.51
CA MET A 96 31.13 -9.62 0.95
C MET A 96 31.10 -8.61 -0.20
N LYS A 97 30.07 -8.69 -1.04
CA LYS A 97 29.78 -7.67 -2.03
C LYS A 97 29.29 -6.46 -1.24
N ARG A 98 30.21 -5.53 -0.97
CA ARG A 98 29.93 -4.20 -0.41
C ARG A 98 28.77 -3.61 -1.22
N ILE A 99 27.56 -3.64 -0.66
CA ILE A 99 26.39 -2.97 -1.24
C ILE A 99 26.72 -1.49 -1.13
N GLN A 100 27.25 -0.91 -2.20
CA GLN A 100 27.42 0.53 -2.30
C GLN A 100 26.01 1.12 -2.35
N PRO A 101 25.65 2.07 -1.47
CA PRO A 101 24.38 2.76 -1.59
C PRO A 101 24.36 3.47 -2.95
N ALA A 102 23.28 3.25 -3.72
CA ALA A 102 23.06 3.93 -4.97
C ALA A 102 23.08 5.45 -4.73
N PRO A 103 23.76 6.24 -5.58
CA PRO A 103 23.80 7.69 -5.43
C PRO A 103 22.39 8.26 -5.58
N PRO A 104 22.02 9.32 -4.82
CA PRO A 104 20.73 9.97 -4.98
C PRO A 104 20.63 10.55 -6.39
N ALA A 105 19.53 10.21 -7.08
CA ALA A 105 19.20 10.78 -8.38
C ALA A 105 19.10 12.31 -8.26
N ARG A 106 19.74 13.01 -9.19
CA ARG A 106 19.87 14.46 -9.25
C ARG A 106 18.64 15.12 -9.86
#